data_AF-A0A844I8A3-F1
#
_entry.id   AF-A0A844I8A3-F1
#
_cell.length_a   1.000
_cell.length_b   1.000
_cell.length_c   1.000
_cell.angle_alpha   90.00
_cell.angle_beta   90.00
_cell.angle_gamma   90.00
#
_symmetry.space_group_name_H-M   'P 1'
#
loop_
_entity.id
_entity.type
_entity.pdbx_description
1 polymer ?
#
loop_
_entity_poly.entity_id
_entity_poly.type
_entity_poly.pdbx_seq_one_letter_code
_entity_poly.pdbx_strand_id
1 'polypeptide(L)'
;MMYPYSLRNFTDIRQDTHEQARYIHWFCQNHMDTHTSNLKLFDFIDDDALKTRIAKELYVARYFCKLQFAFKPVWNQESFELFGCLKLQIVQYGGIFEAIIVYFLRKNIDHVAVRNKTKTPEYIHQEGALAKGVSIQQQDKKSGQIESLYLCKKKESYKNVELLRMEEKLEAAVEIGIISDQTKKSILNIYNLRNSVHIQKAAKNEIELEIDHCKNAFSTFWEFLEEIRKYLEYSETPEMKEEEERIKSEFEESINSLNQKNVTNSEIEMLVPGFESL
;
A
#
# COMPACT_ATOMS: atom_id res chain seq x y z
N MET A 1 43.12 27.81 -28.93
CA MET A 1 43.75 27.92 -27.60
C MET A 1 43.36 26.70 -26.79
N MET A 2 44.29 25.76 -26.63
CA MET A 2 44.13 24.55 -25.80
C MET A 2 44.43 24.92 -24.35
N TYR A 3 43.52 24.65 -23.43
CA TYR A 3 43.79 24.75 -21.99
C TYR A 3 44.70 23.58 -21.57
N PRO A 4 45.84 23.84 -20.91
CA PRO A 4 46.65 22.77 -20.35
C PRO A 4 46.03 22.38 -19.00
N TYR A 5 45.26 21.29 -18.96
CA TYR A 5 45.01 20.62 -17.70
C TYR A 5 46.31 19.93 -17.27
N SER A 6 47.02 20.51 -16.31
CA SER A 6 48.10 19.81 -15.62
C SER A 6 47.50 18.56 -14.98
N LEU A 7 48.02 17.38 -15.33
CA LEU A 7 47.71 16.12 -14.68
C LEU A 7 48.09 16.24 -13.19
N ARG A 8 47.12 16.59 -12.33
CA ARG A 8 47.24 16.27 -10.90
C ARG A 8 47.35 14.75 -10.81
N ASN A 9 48.29 14.25 -10.00
CA ASN A 9 48.50 12.82 -9.84
C ASN A 9 47.18 12.13 -9.45
N PHE A 10 46.86 11.01 -10.10
CA PHE A 10 45.63 10.25 -9.85
C PHE A 10 45.45 9.87 -8.37
N THR A 11 46.54 9.74 -7.62
CA THR A 11 46.53 9.49 -6.17
C THR A 11 46.02 10.67 -5.36
N ASP A 12 46.40 11.91 -5.72
CA ASP A 12 45.96 13.13 -5.04
C ASP A 12 44.49 13.42 -5.32
N ILE A 13 44.05 13.19 -6.56
CA ILE A 13 42.63 13.26 -6.93
C ILE A 13 41.81 12.23 -6.14
N ARG A 14 42.33 10.99 -5.99
CA ARG A 14 41.64 9.94 -5.23
C ARG A 14 41.51 10.28 -3.75
N GLN A 15 42.55 10.80 -3.10
CA GLN A 15 42.47 11.18 -1.68
C GLN A 15 41.46 12.31 -1.46
N ASP A 16 41.48 13.35 -2.30
CA ASP A 16 40.53 14.47 -2.26
C ASP A 16 39.09 13.97 -2.50
N THR A 17 38.86 13.06 -3.47
CA THR A 17 37.53 12.47 -3.68
C THR A 17 37.03 11.62 -2.52
N HIS A 18 37.92 10.93 -1.79
CA HIS A 18 37.54 10.15 -0.61
C HIS A 18 37.15 11.06 0.57
N GLU A 19 37.86 12.16 0.77
CA GLU A 19 37.53 13.16 1.78
C GLU A 19 36.21 13.86 1.47
N GLN A 20 35.99 14.27 0.22
CA GLN A 20 34.73 14.84 -0.24
C GLN A 20 33.56 13.87 -0.08
N ALA A 21 33.74 12.60 -0.46
CA ALA A 21 32.72 11.57 -0.27
C ALA A 21 32.40 11.34 1.22
N ARG A 22 33.42 11.32 2.09
CA ARG A 22 33.22 11.24 3.55
C ARG A 22 32.49 12.45 4.09
N TYR A 23 32.82 13.65 3.62
CA TYR A 23 32.14 14.88 4.03
C TYR A 23 30.67 14.88 3.62
N ILE A 24 30.36 14.52 2.37
CA ILE A 24 28.97 14.41 1.88
C ILE A 24 28.21 13.36 2.68
N HIS A 25 28.81 12.19 2.91
CA HIS A 25 28.19 11.13 3.71
C HIS A 25 27.90 11.60 5.14
N TRP A 26 28.89 12.21 5.80
CA TRP A 26 28.75 12.80 7.13
C TRP A 26 27.66 13.87 7.16
N PHE A 27 27.63 14.78 6.18
CA PHE A 27 26.59 15.80 6.05
C PHE A 27 25.20 15.18 5.91
N CYS A 28 25.07 14.11 5.11
CA CYS A 28 23.81 13.43 4.90
C CYS A 28 23.35 12.65 6.14
N GLN A 29 24.27 12.12 6.94
CA GLN A 29 23.97 11.44 8.19
C GLN A 29 23.70 12.40 9.36
N ASN A 30 24.28 13.60 9.31
CA ASN A 30 24.08 14.59 10.34
C ASN A 30 22.62 15.04 10.42
N HIS A 31 22.10 15.07 11.66
CA HIS A 31 20.71 15.38 11.95
C HIS A 31 19.70 14.44 11.28
N MET A 32 20.14 13.25 10.85
CA MET A 32 19.25 12.14 10.58
C MET A 32 18.90 11.46 11.89
N ASP A 33 17.64 11.09 12.03
CA ASP A 33 17.25 10.20 13.11
C ASP A 33 18.00 8.88 13.00
N THR A 34 18.51 8.40 14.13
CA THR A 34 19.14 7.08 14.19
C THR A 34 18.16 6.02 13.71
N HIS A 35 18.66 4.92 13.16
CA HIS A 35 17.79 3.81 12.75
C HIS A 35 16.86 3.36 13.91
N THR A 36 17.37 3.39 15.15
CA THR A 36 16.60 3.16 16.38
C THR A 36 15.53 4.20 16.66
N SER A 37 15.75 5.49 16.36
CA SER A 37 14.73 6.54 16.47
C SER A 37 13.62 6.34 15.44
N ASN A 38 13.96 5.96 14.21
CA ASN A 38 12.95 5.69 13.17
C ASN A 38 12.09 4.46 13.51
N LEU A 39 12.65 3.43 14.15
CA LEU A 39 11.88 2.27 14.61
C LEU A 39 10.79 2.66 15.62
N LYS A 40 11.08 3.61 16.52
CA LYS A 40 10.11 4.11 17.51
C LYS A 40 8.94 4.86 16.87
N LEU A 41 9.10 5.41 15.67
CA LEU A 41 7.99 6.06 14.96
C LEU A 41 6.90 5.07 14.53
N PHE A 42 7.22 3.77 14.46
CA PHE A 42 6.36 2.70 13.99
C PHE A 42 6.16 1.61 15.06
N ASP A 43 6.18 2.00 16.33
CA ASP A 43 5.99 1.11 17.48
C ASP A 43 4.61 0.44 17.50
N PHE A 44 3.61 1.06 16.88
CA PHE A 44 2.27 0.50 16.64
C PHE A 44 2.21 -0.68 15.64
N ILE A 45 3.33 -1.01 14.98
CA ILE A 45 3.42 -2.15 14.06
C ILE A 45 3.95 -3.37 14.84
N ASP A 46 3.18 -4.45 14.93
CA ASP A 46 3.61 -5.65 15.67
C ASP A 46 4.60 -6.51 14.86
N ASP A 47 4.53 -6.44 13.53
CA ASP A 47 5.44 -7.14 12.63
C ASP A 47 6.81 -6.41 12.56
N ASP A 48 7.79 -6.94 13.29
CA ASP A 48 9.15 -6.39 13.33
C ASP A 48 9.86 -6.34 11.97
N ALA A 49 9.58 -7.29 11.08
CA ALA A 49 10.16 -7.29 9.74
C ALA A 49 9.59 -6.15 8.91
N LEU A 50 8.27 -5.95 8.95
CA LEU A 50 7.59 -4.84 8.28
C LEU A 50 8.04 -3.49 8.85
N LYS A 51 8.05 -3.36 10.19
CA LYS A 51 8.50 -2.17 10.92
C LYS A 51 9.92 -1.77 10.54
N THR A 52 10.84 -2.75 10.54
CA THR A 52 12.24 -2.53 10.14
C THR A 52 12.35 -2.09 8.70
N ARG A 53 11.54 -2.68 7.80
CA ARG A 53 11.53 -2.31 6.39
C ARG A 53 11.05 -0.87 6.20
N ILE A 54 9.92 -0.49 6.81
CA ILE A 54 9.36 0.86 6.71
C ILE A 54 10.33 1.90 7.28
N ALA A 55 10.92 1.63 8.45
CA ALA A 55 11.92 2.52 9.06
C ALA A 55 13.15 2.72 8.17
N LYS A 56 13.57 1.67 7.44
CA LYS A 56 14.64 1.76 6.45
C LYS A 56 14.24 2.61 5.24
N GLU A 57 13.04 2.43 4.70
CA GLU A 57 12.57 3.24 3.57
C GLU A 57 12.45 4.73 3.95
N LEU A 58 12.00 5.05 5.17
CA LEU A 58 11.96 6.42 5.68
C LEU A 58 13.38 7.02 5.77
N TYR A 59 14.33 6.26 6.32
CA TYR A 59 15.73 6.68 6.37
C TYR A 59 16.27 6.94 4.97
N VAL A 60 16.01 6.05 4.01
CA VAL A 60 16.46 6.21 2.63
C VAL A 60 15.86 7.48 1.99
N ALA A 61 14.55 7.71 2.16
CA ALA A 61 13.89 8.91 1.65
C ALA A 61 14.54 10.20 2.19
N ARG A 62 14.78 10.25 3.51
CA ARG A 62 15.43 11.40 4.16
C ARG A 62 16.89 11.56 3.76
N TYR A 63 17.62 10.46 3.58
CA TYR A 63 19.00 10.50 3.11
C TYR A 63 19.10 11.11 1.71
N PHE A 64 18.22 10.72 0.78
CA PHE A 64 18.18 11.32 -0.55
C PHE A 64 17.78 12.80 -0.52
N CYS A 65 16.89 13.21 0.37
CA CYS A 65 16.61 14.63 0.60
C CYS A 65 17.88 15.39 1.02
N LYS A 66 18.66 14.85 1.98
CA LYS A 66 19.93 15.47 2.41
C LYS A 66 20.97 15.49 1.29
N LEU A 67 21.02 14.44 0.48
CA LEU A 67 21.90 14.37 -0.69
C LEU A 67 21.58 15.50 -1.68
N GLN A 68 20.30 15.77 -1.94
CA GLN A 68 19.88 16.91 -2.76
C GLN A 68 20.40 18.23 -2.20
N PHE A 69 20.32 18.43 -0.89
CA PHE A 69 20.86 19.64 -0.26
C PHE A 69 22.38 19.74 -0.35
N ALA A 70 23.11 18.62 -0.20
CA ALA A 70 24.56 18.60 -0.32
C ALA A 70 25.03 19.05 -1.72
N PHE A 71 24.26 18.70 -2.76
CA PHE A 71 24.56 19.01 -4.14
C PHE A 71 23.80 20.22 -4.70
N LYS A 72 22.99 20.93 -3.90
CA LYS A 72 22.22 22.11 -4.31
C LYS A 72 23.02 23.18 -5.07
N PRO A 73 24.31 23.45 -4.78
CA PRO A 73 25.10 24.40 -5.56
C PRO A 73 25.36 23.96 -7.01
N VAL A 74 25.26 22.66 -7.30
CA VAL A 74 25.56 22.03 -8.60
C VAL A 74 24.27 21.62 -9.31
N TRP A 75 23.28 21.10 -8.57
CA TRP A 75 22.01 20.67 -9.10
C TRP A 75 21.00 21.81 -9.16
N ASN A 76 20.48 22.06 -10.35
CA ASN A 76 19.35 22.94 -10.61
C ASN A 76 18.07 22.12 -10.89
N GLN A 77 16.93 22.79 -11.13
CA GLN A 77 15.64 22.11 -11.36
C GLN A 77 15.64 21.20 -12.60
N GLU A 78 16.47 21.50 -13.61
CA GLU A 78 16.60 20.71 -14.83
C GLU A 78 17.59 19.54 -14.71
N SER A 79 18.23 19.37 -13.54
CA SER A 79 19.26 18.35 -13.35
C SER A 79 18.64 16.95 -13.24
N PHE A 80 19.03 16.04 -14.12
CA PHE A 80 18.57 14.65 -14.11
C PHE A 80 18.87 13.92 -12.79
N GLU A 81 19.98 14.28 -12.13
CA GLU A 81 20.38 13.75 -10.83
C GLU A 81 19.40 14.15 -9.72
N LEU A 82 18.93 15.41 -9.74
CA LEU A 82 17.90 15.90 -8.83
C LEU A 82 16.60 15.14 -9.05
N PHE A 83 16.19 15.01 -10.32
CA PHE A 83 15.00 14.24 -10.68
C PHE A 83 15.05 12.79 -10.17
N GLY A 84 16.21 12.13 -10.29
CA GLY A 84 16.43 10.79 -9.74
C GLY A 84 16.18 10.72 -8.22
N CYS A 85 16.68 11.71 -7.48
CA CYS A 85 16.49 11.79 -6.04
C CYS A 85 15.03 12.10 -5.64
N LEU A 86 14.32 12.94 -6.42
CA LEU A 86 12.90 13.26 -6.19
C LEU A 86 12.02 12.04 -6.44
N LYS A 87 12.26 11.35 -7.56
CA LYS A 87 11.62 10.10 -7.93
C LYS A 87 11.76 9.04 -6.83
N LEU A 88 12.97 8.85 -6.29
CA LEU A 88 13.20 7.91 -5.20
C LEU A 88 12.41 8.29 -3.95
N GLN A 89 12.40 9.57 -3.55
CA GLN A 89 11.63 10.01 -2.39
C GLN A 89 10.14 9.73 -2.53
N ILE A 90 9.52 10.09 -3.67
CA ILE A 90 8.09 9.85 -3.91
C ILE A 90 7.76 8.35 -3.91
N VAL A 91 8.61 7.51 -4.51
CA VAL A 91 8.45 6.06 -4.47
C VAL A 91 8.49 5.53 -3.04
N GLN A 92 9.42 6.03 -2.23
CA GLN A 92 9.56 5.58 -0.84
C GLN A 92 8.40 6.01 0.04
N TYR A 93 7.99 7.28 0.01
CA TYR A 93 6.82 7.74 0.76
C TYR A 93 5.56 7.00 0.31
N GLY A 94 5.34 6.85 -1.00
CA GLY A 94 4.22 6.07 -1.53
C GLY A 94 4.19 4.62 -1.05
N GLY A 95 5.35 3.97 -0.95
CA GLY A 95 5.48 2.62 -0.41
C GLY A 95 5.22 2.55 1.10
N ILE A 96 5.69 3.53 1.86
CA ILE A 96 5.44 3.64 3.31
C ILE A 96 3.94 3.78 3.59
N PHE A 97 3.25 4.70 2.90
CA PHE A 97 1.80 4.88 3.05
C PHE A 97 1.04 3.58 2.74
N GLU A 98 1.36 2.94 1.61
CA GLU A 98 0.71 1.68 1.22
C GLU A 98 0.91 0.58 2.27
N ALA A 99 2.14 0.39 2.74
CA ALA A 99 2.48 -0.64 3.70
C ALA A 99 1.71 -0.46 5.04
N ILE A 100 1.66 0.77 5.54
CA ILE A 100 0.98 1.07 6.80
C ILE A 100 -0.55 0.92 6.65
N ILE A 101 -1.13 1.42 5.56
CA ILE A 101 -2.57 1.27 5.30
C ILE A 101 -2.93 -0.22 5.20
N VAL A 102 -2.20 -1.00 4.41
CA VAL A 102 -2.46 -2.44 4.27
C VAL A 102 -2.34 -3.15 5.61
N TYR A 103 -1.36 -2.80 6.45
CA TYR A 103 -1.24 -3.35 7.80
C TYR A 103 -2.50 -3.10 8.64
N PHE A 104 -3.02 -1.87 8.68
CA PHE A 104 -4.23 -1.56 9.43
C PHE A 104 -5.50 -2.19 8.84
N LEU A 105 -5.62 -2.27 7.52
CA LEU A 105 -6.74 -2.95 6.87
C LEU A 105 -6.74 -4.45 7.14
N ARG A 106 -5.56 -5.09 7.24
CA ARG A 106 -5.45 -6.50 7.67
C ARG A 106 -5.89 -6.69 9.12
N LYS A 107 -5.53 -5.77 10.02
CA LYS A 107 -6.02 -5.79 11.41
C LYS A 107 -7.54 -5.62 11.50
N ASN A 108 -8.13 -4.88 10.57
CA ASN A 108 -9.57 -4.61 10.50
C ASN A 108 -10.27 -5.44 9.40
N ILE A 109 -9.81 -6.66 9.11
CA ILE A 109 -10.30 -7.46 7.98
C ILE A 109 -11.80 -7.76 8.03
N ASP A 110 -12.35 -7.89 9.24
CA ASP A 110 -13.77 -8.18 9.46
C ASP A 110 -14.65 -6.94 9.45
N HIS A 111 -14.06 -5.74 9.44
CA HIS A 111 -14.83 -4.50 9.35
C HIS A 111 -15.59 -4.45 8.01
N VAL A 112 -16.85 -4.02 8.07
CA VAL A 112 -17.77 -4.01 6.92
C VAL A 112 -17.17 -3.24 5.72
N ALA A 113 -16.49 -2.13 5.99
CA ALA A 113 -15.78 -1.35 4.97
C ALA A 113 -14.75 -2.18 4.18
N VAL A 114 -13.95 -3.01 4.85
CA VAL A 114 -12.92 -3.84 4.20
C VAL A 114 -13.56 -5.02 3.47
N ARG A 115 -14.52 -5.69 4.11
CA ARG A 115 -15.24 -6.82 3.51
C ARG A 115 -15.95 -6.44 2.23
N ASN A 116 -16.62 -5.30 2.19
CA ASN A 116 -17.35 -4.85 1.01
C ASN A 116 -16.42 -4.59 -0.18
N LYS A 117 -15.21 -4.08 0.05
CA LYS A 117 -14.23 -3.81 -1.03
C LYS A 117 -13.49 -5.07 -1.48
N THR A 118 -13.27 -6.03 -0.57
CA THR A 118 -12.61 -7.31 -0.89
C THR A 118 -13.55 -8.31 -1.56
N LYS A 119 -14.87 -8.13 -1.41
CA LYS A 119 -15.89 -8.99 -1.98
C LYS A 119 -15.85 -9.00 -3.51
N THR A 120 -15.69 -10.18 -4.10
CA THR A 120 -15.80 -10.39 -5.54
C THR A 120 -16.70 -11.56 -5.92
N PRO A 121 -17.47 -11.41 -7.01
CA PRO A 121 -18.24 -12.52 -7.54
C PRO A 121 -17.30 -13.51 -8.22
N GLU A 122 -17.34 -14.74 -7.76
CA GLU A 122 -16.72 -15.90 -8.40
C GLU A 122 -17.82 -16.78 -9.01
N TYR A 123 -17.56 -17.31 -10.20
CA TYR A 123 -18.48 -18.24 -10.85
C TYR A 123 -17.90 -19.64 -10.75
N ILE A 124 -18.55 -20.50 -9.99
CA ILE A 124 -18.11 -21.88 -9.77
C ILE A 124 -19.00 -22.80 -10.57
N HIS A 125 -18.40 -23.78 -11.23
CA HIS A 125 -19.15 -24.79 -11.96
C HIS A 125 -20.17 -25.47 -11.03
N GLN A 126 -21.41 -25.53 -11.47
CA GLN A 126 -22.46 -26.23 -10.74
C GLN A 126 -22.58 -27.66 -11.27
N GLU A 127 -21.97 -28.60 -10.56
CA GLU A 127 -22.12 -30.02 -10.85
C GLU A 127 -23.59 -30.45 -10.72
N GLY A 128 -24.05 -31.30 -11.64
CA GLY A 128 -25.44 -31.79 -11.64
C GLY A 128 -26.50 -30.77 -12.07
N ALA A 129 -26.11 -29.57 -12.53
CA ALA A 129 -27.07 -28.59 -13.08
C ALA A 129 -27.75 -29.06 -14.38
N LEU A 130 -27.12 -30.00 -15.10
CA LEU A 130 -27.68 -30.64 -16.30
C LEU A 130 -27.96 -32.11 -16.02
N ALA A 131 -28.99 -32.65 -16.68
CA ALA A 131 -29.26 -34.08 -16.67
C ALA A 131 -28.06 -34.86 -17.22
N LYS A 132 -27.83 -36.07 -16.71
CA LYS A 132 -26.70 -36.92 -17.10
C LYS A 132 -26.70 -37.16 -18.61
N GLY A 133 -25.59 -36.80 -19.28
CA GLY A 133 -25.44 -36.93 -20.74
C GLY A 133 -25.88 -35.70 -21.54
N VAL A 134 -26.43 -34.67 -20.90
CA VAL A 134 -26.73 -33.37 -21.53
C VAL A 134 -25.52 -32.45 -21.38
N SER A 135 -25.04 -31.89 -22.50
CA SER A 135 -24.00 -30.86 -22.52
C SER A 135 -24.46 -29.69 -23.36
N ILE A 136 -24.06 -28.48 -22.98
CA ILE A 136 -24.30 -27.27 -23.77
C ILE A 136 -23.02 -26.98 -24.53
N GLN A 137 -23.13 -26.72 -25.82
CA GLN A 137 -22.01 -26.40 -26.69
C GLN A 137 -22.33 -25.15 -27.48
N GLN A 138 -21.35 -24.28 -27.64
CA GLN A 138 -21.44 -23.08 -28.46
C GLN A 138 -20.44 -23.18 -29.60
N GLN A 139 -20.90 -22.93 -30.82
CA GLN A 139 -20.03 -22.80 -31.97
C GLN A 139 -19.60 -21.34 -32.11
N ASP A 140 -18.29 -21.09 -32.08
CA ASP A 140 -17.74 -19.77 -32.38
C ASP A 140 -17.96 -19.46 -33.87
N LYS A 141 -18.64 -18.34 -34.14
CA LYS A 141 -18.98 -17.89 -35.50
C LYS A 141 -17.74 -17.51 -36.33
N LYS A 142 -16.59 -17.21 -35.71
CA LYS A 142 -15.37 -16.79 -36.40
C LYS A 142 -14.42 -17.95 -36.68
N SER A 143 -14.15 -18.79 -35.67
CA SER A 143 -13.23 -19.92 -35.81
C SER A 143 -13.90 -21.23 -36.23
N GLY A 144 -15.23 -21.33 -36.07
CA GLY A 144 -15.98 -22.56 -36.28
C GLY A 144 -15.76 -23.62 -35.20
N GLN A 145 -14.93 -23.35 -34.18
CA GLN A 145 -14.68 -24.26 -33.07
C GLN A 145 -15.91 -24.39 -32.17
N ILE A 146 -16.08 -25.59 -31.63
CA ILE A 146 -17.13 -25.92 -30.67
C ILE A 146 -16.52 -25.88 -29.27
N GLU A 147 -17.04 -24.98 -28.44
CA GLU A 147 -16.65 -24.84 -27.05
C GLU A 147 -17.76 -25.38 -26.14
N SER A 148 -17.38 -26.11 -25.08
CA SER A 148 -18.31 -26.58 -24.07
C SER A 148 -18.66 -25.45 -23.11
N LEU A 149 -19.96 -25.24 -22.90
CA LEU A 149 -20.49 -24.28 -21.93
C LEU A 149 -20.87 -25.00 -20.64
N TYR A 150 -20.50 -24.39 -19.52
CA TYR A 150 -20.80 -24.87 -18.20
C TYR A 150 -21.78 -23.94 -17.50
N LEU A 151 -22.77 -24.50 -16.82
CA LEU A 151 -23.59 -23.73 -15.89
C LEU A 151 -22.77 -23.47 -14.63
N CYS A 152 -22.81 -22.23 -14.17
CA CYS A 152 -22.09 -21.78 -13.00
C CYS A 152 -23.03 -21.16 -11.98
N LYS A 153 -22.77 -21.41 -10.70
CA LYS A 153 -23.38 -20.66 -9.59
C LYS A 153 -22.48 -19.49 -9.21
N LYS A 154 -23.08 -18.37 -8.87
CA LYS A 154 -22.37 -17.21 -8.34
C LYS A 154 -22.07 -17.47 -6.87
N LYS A 155 -20.79 -17.55 -6.51
CA LYS A 155 -20.29 -17.59 -5.13
C LYS A 155 -19.61 -16.26 -4.82
N GLU A 156 -19.70 -15.83 -3.59
CA GLU A 156 -18.92 -14.69 -3.11
C GLU A 156 -17.55 -15.21 -2.66
N SER A 157 -16.48 -14.61 -3.18
CA SER A 157 -15.11 -14.81 -2.74
C SER A 157 -14.55 -13.49 -2.22
N TYR A 158 -13.54 -13.57 -1.36
CA TYR A 158 -12.86 -12.40 -0.81
C TYR A 158 -11.44 -12.34 -1.34
N LYS A 159 -11.10 -11.22 -1.98
CA LYS A 159 -9.73 -10.94 -2.41
C LYS A 159 -8.87 -10.56 -1.21
N ASN A 160 -7.58 -10.84 -1.34
CA ASN A 160 -6.63 -10.34 -0.36
C ASN A 160 -6.51 -8.81 -0.46
N VAL A 161 -6.29 -8.15 0.68
CA VAL A 161 -6.29 -6.69 0.81
C VAL A 161 -5.19 -6.05 -0.05
N GLU A 162 -4.08 -6.74 -0.31
CA GLU A 162 -2.99 -6.20 -1.14
C GLU A 162 -3.42 -6.05 -2.61
N LEU A 163 -4.38 -6.87 -3.05
CA LEU A 163 -4.90 -6.85 -4.42
C LEU A 163 -5.89 -5.70 -4.66
N LEU A 164 -6.37 -5.04 -3.60
CA LEU A 164 -7.18 -3.85 -3.73
C LEU A 164 -6.39 -2.71 -4.38
N ARG A 165 -7.07 -1.90 -5.18
CA ARG A 165 -6.49 -0.66 -5.70
C ARG A 165 -6.21 0.28 -4.53
N MET A 166 -5.23 1.16 -4.69
CA MET A 166 -4.86 2.11 -3.63
C MET A 166 -6.04 2.99 -3.21
N GLU A 167 -6.88 3.42 -4.17
CA GLU A 167 -8.07 4.20 -3.88
C GLU A 167 -9.08 3.43 -3.00
N GLU A 168 -9.31 2.14 -3.28
CA GLU A 168 -10.18 1.27 -2.49
C GLU A 168 -9.63 1.05 -1.08
N LYS A 169 -8.30 0.90 -0.95
CA LYS A 169 -7.61 0.78 0.34
C LYS A 169 -7.82 2.06 1.18
N LEU A 170 -7.63 3.23 0.57
CA LEU A 170 -7.79 4.51 1.27
C LEU A 170 -9.25 4.82 1.60
N GLU A 171 -10.20 4.44 0.74
CA GLU A 171 -11.64 4.53 1.04
C GLU A 171 -11.99 3.72 2.29
N ALA A 172 -11.58 2.44 2.33
CA ALA A 172 -11.79 1.61 3.51
C ALA A 172 -11.14 2.23 4.75
N ALA A 173 -9.94 2.78 4.64
CA ALA A 173 -9.26 3.43 5.77
C ALA A 173 -9.99 4.68 6.28
N VAL A 174 -10.59 5.48 5.40
CA VAL A 174 -11.45 6.62 5.79
C VAL A 174 -12.74 6.14 6.44
N GLU A 175 -13.40 5.12 5.87
CA GLU A 175 -14.65 4.56 6.41
C GLU A 175 -14.46 3.95 7.82
N ILE A 176 -13.28 3.39 8.11
CA ILE A 176 -12.92 2.89 9.46
C ILE A 176 -12.55 4.05 10.41
N GLY A 177 -12.18 5.21 9.88
CA GLY A 177 -11.70 6.35 10.67
C GLY A 177 -10.20 6.30 10.99
N ILE A 178 -9.40 5.52 10.25
CA ILE A 178 -7.93 5.49 10.40
C ILE A 178 -7.32 6.80 9.89
N ILE A 179 -7.89 7.34 8.80
CA ILE A 179 -7.44 8.60 8.18
C ILE A 179 -8.61 9.49 7.79
N SER A 180 -8.34 10.79 7.62
CA SER A 180 -9.29 11.74 7.08
C SER A 180 -9.40 11.70 5.54
N ASP A 181 -10.50 12.22 4.99
CA ASP A 181 -10.67 12.37 3.53
C ASP A 181 -9.60 13.30 2.92
N GLN A 182 -9.12 14.29 3.70
CA GLN A 182 -8.04 15.18 3.26
C GLN A 182 -6.72 14.42 3.13
N THR A 183 -6.37 13.62 4.14
CA THR A 183 -5.18 12.77 4.11
C THR A 183 -5.26 11.72 2.99
N LYS A 184 -6.44 11.13 2.75
CA LYS A 184 -6.71 10.27 1.59
C LYS A 184 -6.34 10.97 0.28
N LYS A 185 -6.80 12.20 0.04
CA LYS A 185 -6.49 12.94 -1.19
C LYS A 185 -4.99 13.20 -1.35
N SER A 186 -4.32 13.58 -0.27
CA SER A 186 -2.87 13.81 -0.28
C SER A 186 -2.09 12.53 -0.59
N ILE A 187 -2.41 11.41 0.06
CA ILE A 187 -1.77 10.11 -0.21
C ILE A 187 -2.06 9.64 -1.64
N LEU A 188 -3.30 9.79 -2.12
CA LEU A 188 -3.67 9.40 -3.48
C LEU A 188 -2.88 10.21 -4.52
N ASN A 189 -2.68 11.51 -4.29
CA ASN A 189 -1.85 12.34 -5.15
C ASN A 189 -0.39 11.83 -5.19
N ILE A 190 0.20 11.51 -4.04
CA ILE A 190 1.57 10.96 -3.94
C ILE A 190 1.66 9.61 -4.66
N TYR A 191 0.64 8.76 -4.53
CA TYR A 191 0.57 7.48 -5.24
C TYR A 191 0.44 7.65 -6.76
N ASN A 192 -0.32 8.65 -7.21
CA ASN A 192 -0.42 8.99 -8.62
C ASN A 192 0.91 9.52 -9.17
N LEU A 193 1.61 10.37 -8.42
CA LEU A 193 2.97 10.82 -8.74
C LEU A 193 3.94 9.64 -8.84
N ARG A 194 3.90 8.69 -7.89
CA ARG A 194 4.64 7.42 -7.95
C ARG A 194 4.30 6.64 -9.21
N ASN A 195 3.05 6.58 -9.64
CA ASN A 195 2.70 5.86 -10.88
C ASN A 195 3.16 6.59 -12.14
N SER A 196 3.21 7.92 -12.11
CA SER A 196 3.74 8.75 -13.20
C SER A 196 5.24 8.59 -13.36
N VAL A 197 5.94 8.02 -12.39
CA VAL A 197 7.36 7.61 -12.51
C VAL A 197 7.58 6.50 -13.55
N HIS A 198 6.56 5.72 -13.89
CA HIS A 198 6.65 4.72 -14.96
C HIS A 198 6.83 5.42 -16.30
N ILE A 199 7.91 5.10 -17.01
CA ILE A 199 8.39 5.81 -18.23
C ILE A 199 7.27 6.04 -19.25
N GLN A 200 6.41 5.04 -19.48
CA GLN A 200 5.29 5.14 -20.43
C GLN A 200 4.17 6.10 -19.99
N LYS A 201 3.94 6.26 -18.68
CA LYS A 201 2.98 7.23 -18.14
C LYS A 201 3.61 8.61 -18.03
N ALA A 202 4.87 8.71 -17.64
CA ALA A 202 5.65 9.95 -17.63
C ALA A 202 5.60 10.63 -19.01
N ALA A 203 5.88 9.85 -20.07
CA ALA A 203 5.88 10.34 -21.44
C ALA A 203 4.50 10.78 -21.97
N LYS A 204 3.41 10.35 -21.32
CA LYS A 204 2.03 10.72 -21.71
C LYS A 204 1.46 11.89 -20.92
N ASN A 205 1.87 12.01 -19.66
CA ASN A 205 1.25 12.95 -18.73
C ASN A 205 2.05 14.24 -18.56
N GLU A 206 3.27 14.34 -19.11
CA GLU A 206 4.17 15.51 -18.99
C GLU A 206 4.38 15.99 -17.53
N ILE A 207 4.22 15.09 -16.55
CA ILE A 207 4.38 15.46 -15.14
C ILE A 207 5.88 15.52 -14.84
N GLU A 208 6.37 16.73 -14.61
CA GLU A 208 7.70 16.97 -14.08
C GLU A 208 7.68 16.92 -12.55
N LEU A 209 8.50 16.05 -11.96
CA LEU A 209 8.59 15.93 -10.51
C LEU A 209 9.42 17.09 -9.95
N GLU A 210 8.75 17.96 -9.21
CA GLU A 210 9.39 19.06 -8.50
C GLU A 210 9.70 18.77 -7.03
N ILE A 211 10.53 19.62 -6.43
CA ILE A 211 10.91 19.59 -5.01
C ILE A 211 9.67 19.70 -4.11
N ASP A 212 8.69 20.51 -4.50
CA ASP A 212 7.50 20.75 -3.69
C ASP A 212 6.63 19.48 -3.55
N HIS A 213 6.65 18.57 -4.53
CA HIS A 213 6.02 17.26 -4.37
C HIS A 213 6.65 16.44 -3.23
N CYS A 214 7.98 16.49 -3.08
CA CYS A 214 8.67 15.78 -2.01
C CYS A 214 8.43 16.43 -0.64
N LYS A 215 8.37 17.76 -0.58
CA LYS A 215 7.97 18.48 0.65
C LYS A 215 6.56 18.11 1.07
N ASN A 216 5.62 18.09 0.12
CA ASN A 216 4.24 17.70 0.37
C ASN A 216 4.18 16.25 0.86
N ALA A 217 4.90 15.32 0.22
CA ALA A 217 4.96 13.94 0.68
C ALA A 217 5.49 13.79 2.12
N PHE A 218 6.49 14.59 2.48
CA PHE A 218 7.01 14.62 3.86
C PHE A 218 6.01 15.24 4.86
N SER A 219 5.31 16.32 4.50
CA SER A 219 4.25 16.91 5.36
C SER A 219 3.13 15.92 5.58
N THR A 220 2.60 15.33 4.50
CA THR A 220 1.55 14.31 4.55
C THR A 220 1.97 13.09 5.37
N PHE A 221 3.25 12.71 5.35
CA PHE A 221 3.75 11.62 6.19
C PHE A 221 3.55 11.90 7.69
N TRP A 222 3.87 13.10 8.15
CA TRP A 222 3.68 13.46 9.56
C TRP A 222 2.21 13.59 9.93
N GLU A 223 1.40 14.24 9.09
CA GLU A 223 -0.05 14.32 9.28
C GLU A 223 -0.68 12.92 9.39
N PHE A 224 -0.28 12.00 8.51
CA PHE A 224 -0.73 10.62 8.51
C PHE A 224 -0.35 9.86 9.79
N LEU A 225 0.89 10.01 10.28
CA LEU A 225 1.30 9.38 11.54
C LEU A 225 0.49 9.92 12.74
N GLU A 226 0.20 11.21 12.77
CA GLU A 226 -0.62 11.81 13.82
C GLU A 226 -2.06 11.28 13.79
N GLU A 227 -2.65 11.11 12.59
CA GLU A 227 -3.97 10.48 12.45
C GLU A 227 -3.98 9.02 12.94
N ILE A 228 -2.95 8.24 12.60
CA ILE A 228 -2.81 6.86 13.09
C ILE A 228 -2.75 6.82 14.61
N ARG A 229 -1.96 7.69 15.25
CA ARG A 229 -1.84 7.73 16.71
C ARG A 229 -3.19 8.06 17.35
N LYS A 230 -3.91 9.05 16.82
CA LYS A 230 -5.25 9.38 17.30
C LYS A 230 -6.24 8.23 17.14
N TYR A 231 -6.18 7.52 16.01
CA TYR A 231 -6.99 6.33 15.80
C TYR A 231 -6.69 5.27 16.86
N LEU A 232 -5.41 4.97 17.13
CA LEU A 232 -5.02 4.02 18.16
C LEU A 232 -5.47 4.42 19.57
N GLU A 233 -5.27 5.69 19.93
CA GLU A 233 -5.75 6.24 21.21
C GLU A 233 -7.26 6.08 21.37
N TYR A 234 -8.02 6.32 20.29
CA TYR A 234 -9.47 6.16 20.28
C TYR A 234 -9.89 4.67 20.36
N SER A 235 -9.24 3.78 19.62
CA SER A 235 -9.51 2.34 19.64
C SER A 235 -9.19 1.67 20.98
N GLU A 236 -8.30 2.26 21.78
CA GLU A 236 -7.95 1.73 23.10
C GLU A 236 -8.93 2.14 24.22
N THR A 237 -9.87 3.05 23.93
CA THR A 237 -10.86 3.52 24.90
C THR A 237 -11.81 2.40 25.37
N PRO A 238 -12.24 2.40 26.65
CA PRO A 238 -13.17 1.39 27.18
C PRO A 238 -14.47 1.30 26.39
N GLU A 239 -15.00 2.45 25.94
CA GLU A 239 -16.26 2.56 25.20
C GLU A 239 -16.21 1.82 23.85
N MET A 240 -15.09 1.89 23.13
CA MET A 240 -14.89 1.16 21.88
C MET A 240 -14.64 -0.33 22.09
N LYS A 241 -13.98 -0.71 23.19
CA LYS A 241 -13.80 -2.12 23.55
C LYS A 241 -15.13 -2.77 23.90
N GLU A 242 -16.00 -2.07 24.63
CA GLU A 242 -17.36 -2.52 24.91
C GLU A 242 -18.21 -2.64 23.63
N GLU A 243 -18.07 -1.71 22.67
CA GLU A 243 -18.76 -1.81 21.37
C GLU A 243 -18.24 -2.97 20.52
N GLU A 244 -16.92 -3.20 20.47
CA GLU A 244 -16.33 -4.37 19.80
C GLU A 244 -16.80 -5.69 20.43
N GLU A 245 -16.84 -5.76 21.77
CA GLU A 245 -17.36 -6.92 22.48
C GLU A 245 -18.85 -7.11 22.22
N ARG A 246 -19.63 -6.03 22.15
CA ARG A 246 -21.06 -6.09 21.78
C ARG A 246 -21.24 -6.65 20.38
N ILE A 247 -20.52 -6.12 19.38
CA ILE A 247 -20.59 -6.60 17.99
C ILE A 247 -20.16 -8.08 17.89
N LYS A 248 -19.11 -8.48 18.61
CA LYS A 248 -18.69 -9.89 18.68
C LYS A 248 -19.77 -10.76 19.31
N SER A 249 -20.39 -10.31 20.39
CA SER A 249 -21.47 -11.06 21.07
C SER A 249 -22.72 -11.19 20.20
N GLU A 250 -23.14 -10.12 19.50
CA GLU A 250 -24.27 -10.12 18.57
C GLU A 250 -24.01 -11.06 17.38
N PHE A 251 -22.76 -11.13 16.92
CA PHE A 251 -22.32 -12.05 15.87
C PHE A 251 -22.32 -13.52 16.34
N GLU A 252 -21.80 -13.80 17.54
CA GLU A 252 -21.82 -15.14 18.14
C GLU A 252 -23.24 -15.61 18.45
N GLU A 253 -24.12 -14.72 18.94
CA GLU A 253 -25.55 -15.00 19.13
C GLU A 253 -26.25 -15.32 17.80
N SER A 254 -25.91 -14.58 16.74
CA SER A 254 -26.43 -14.86 15.40
C SER A 254 -26.01 -16.24 14.90
N ILE A 255 -24.74 -16.63 15.09
CA ILE A 255 -24.22 -17.98 14.77
C ILE A 255 -24.91 -19.05 15.61
N ASN A 256 -25.06 -18.83 16.92
CA ASN A 256 -25.68 -19.80 17.83
C ASN A 256 -27.18 -19.97 17.55
N SER A 257 -27.88 -18.89 17.17
CA SER A 257 -29.29 -18.95 16.77
C SER A 257 -29.50 -19.73 15.46
N LEU A 258 -28.51 -19.68 14.55
CA LEU A 258 -28.49 -20.48 13.32
C LEU A 258 -28.22 -21.95 13.63
N ASN A 259 -27.33 -22.26 14.58
CA ASN A 259 -27.02 -23.64 14.98
C ASN A 259 -28.12 -24.31 15.83
N GLN A 260 -28.88 -23.55 16.63
CA GLN A 260 -29.98 -24.10 17.44
C GLN A 260 -31.28 -24.34 16.65
N LYS A 261 -31.49 -23.59 15.57
CA LYS A 261 -32.49 -23.92 14.57
C LYS A 261 -31.94 -25.09 13.75
N ASN A 262 -32.16 -26.32 14.21
CA ASN A 262 -32.01 -27.55 13.41
C ASN A 262 -32.91 -27.45 12.17
N VAL A 263 -32.40 -26.75 11.18
CA VAL A 263 -32.94 -26.67 9.84
C VAL A 263 -32.23 -27.80 9.09
N THR A 264 -33.01 -28.81 8.72
CA THR A 264 -32.57 -29.90 7.86
C THR A 264 -31.74 -29.36 6.70
N ASN A 265 -30.65 -30.06 6.36
CA ASN A 265 -29.60 -29.73 5.38
C ASN A 265 -30.07 -29.29 3.96
N SER A 266 -31.35 -29.08 3.71
CA SER A 266 -31.92 -28.55 2.47
C SER A 266 -32.20 -27.03 2.47
N GLU A 267 -32.19 -26.33 3.61
CA GLU A 267 -32.45 -24.87 3.65
C GLU A 267 -31.24 -24.03 4.09
N ILE A 268 -30.15 -24.66 4.56
CA ILE A 268 -28.89 -23.98 4.93
C ILE A 268 -28.06 -23.60 3.68
N GLU A 269 -28.31 -24.23 2.52
CA GLU A 269 -27.58 -23.94 1.27
C GLU A 269 -27.87 -22.56 0.64
N MET A 270 -28.81 -21.78 1.20
CA MET A 270 -29.14 -20.45 0.67
C MET A 270 -28.52 -19.26 1.44
N LEU A 271 -27.82 -19.46 2.57
CA LEU A 271 -27.39 -18.31 3.39
C LEU A 271 -25.92 -18.26 3.83
N VAL A 272 -25.08 -19.27 3.61
CA VAL A 272 -23.63 -19.13 3.86
C VAL A 272 -22.79 -20.02 2.92
N PRO A 273 -21.89 -19.49 2.07
CA PRO A 273 -20.83 -20.28 1.47
C PRO A 273 -19.50 -20.05 2.20
N GLY A 274 -18.99 -21.09 2.88
CA GLY A 274 -17.54 -21.34 2.88
C GLY A 274 -16.75 -21.41 4.19
N PHE A 275 -17.34 -21.83 5.31
CA PHE A 275 -16.55 -22.22 6.50
C PHE A 275 -16.55 -23.74 6.64
N GLU A 276 -15.74 -24.43 5.83
CA GLU A 276 -15.39 -25.83 6.06
C GLU A 276 -14.13 -26.18 5.23
N SER A 277 -12.95 -25.85 5.78
CA SER A 277 -11.67 -26.58 5.65
C SER A 277 -10.51 -25.69 6.14
N LEU A 278 -10.22 -25.78 7.44
CA LEU A 278 -8.89 -25.68 8.04
C LEU A 278 -8.75 -26.83 9.04
#